data_AF-A0A6J4C0F9-F1
#
_entry.id   AF-A0A6J4C0F9-F1
#
_cell.length_a   1.000
_cell.length_b   1.000
_cell.length_c   1.000
_cell.angle_alpha   90.00
_cell.angle_beta   90.00
_cell.angle_gamma   90.00
#
_symmetry.space_group_name_H-M   'P 1'
#
loop_
_entity.id
_entity.type
_entity.pdbx_description
1 polymer ?
#
loop_
_entity_poly.entity_id
_entity_poly.type
_entity_poly.pdbx_seq_one_letter_code
_entity_poly.pdbx_strand_id
1 'polypeptide(L)'
;MPIRIFSVQFIALESRQAAQNSIAQAQINDNAEPPQSSSWPNRPLLFLLSLIAGFGVGIAVIVTQDMLVTGMRSIDEVESELGVPLIAAIPNIRQDHPADIVVDKPTS
;
A
#
# COMPACT_ATOMS: atom_id res chain seq x y z
N MET A 1 23.64 81.37 7.87
CA MET A 1 24.27 80.10 7.46
C MET A 1 23.19 79.03 7.31
N PRO A 2 22.57 78.84 6.12
CA PRO A 2 21.62 77.75 5.87
C PRO A 2 22.09 76.89 4.68
N ILE A 3 22.99 75.94 4.91
CA ILE A 3 23.50 75.04 3.84
C ILE A 3 23.51 73.62 4.38
N ARG A 4 22.37 73.05 4.78
CA ARG A 4 22.23 71.61 5.11
C ARG A 4 20.84 71.01 4.85
N ILE A 5 19.79 71.80 4.70
CA ILE A 5 18.42 71.28 4.52
C ILE A 5 18.16 70.84 3.07
N PHE A 6 18.74 71.54 2.09
CA PHE A 6 18.51 71.27 0.67
C PHE A 6 19.05 69.90 0.22
N SER A 7 20.19 69.46 0.76
CA SER A 7 20.81 68.18 0.39
C SER A 7 20.04 66.95 0.88
N VAL A 8 19.36 67.04 2.03
CA VAL A 8 18.64 65.89 2.61
C VAL A 8 17.33 65.63 1.86
N GLN A 9 16.66 66.68 1.40
CA GLN A 9 15.47 66.57 0.54
C GLN A 9 15.82 65.97 -0.82
N PHE A 10 16.97 66.33 -1.40
CA PHE A 10 17.44 65.78 -2.67
C PHE A 10 17.67 64.26 -2.59
N ILE A 11 18.35 63.79 -1.55
CA ILE A 11 18.58 62.35 -1.31
C ILE A 11 17.26 61.60 -1.09
N ALA A 12 16.30 62.23 -0.40
CA ALA A 12 14.98 61.64 -0.17
C ALA A 12 14.12 61.55 -1.44
N LEU A 13 14.31 62.46 -2.41
CA LEU A 13 13.65 62.41 -3.71
C LEU A 13 14.24 61.32 -4.60
N GLU A 14 15.56 61.19 -4.63
CA GLU A 14 16.23 60.12 -5.38
C GLU A 14 15.89 58.73 -4.82
N SER A 15 15.82 58.57 -3.50
CA SER A 15 15.43 57.29 -2.90
C SER A 15 13.97 56.92 -3.17
N ARG A 16 13.06 57.91 -3.23
CA ARG A 16 11.67 57.70 -3.65
C ARG A 16 11.58 57.31 -5.12
N GLN A 17 12.39 57.92 -5.99
CA GLN A 17 12.45 57.58 -7.40
C GLN A 17 13.01 56.15 -7.61
N ALA A 18 14.07 55.79 -6.89
CA ALA A 18 14.67 54.46 -6.94
C ALA A 18 13.73 53.38 -6.37
N ALA A 19 13.01 53.67 -5.28
CA ALA A 19 12.02 52.76 -4.70
C ALA A 19 10.73 52.67 -5.53
N GLN A 20 10.33 53.74 -6.23
CA GLN A 20 9.22 53.68 -7.20
C GLN A 20 9.61 52.92 -8.47
N ASN A 21 10.89 52.92 -8.85
CA ASN A 21 11.40 52.17 -10.00
C ASN A 21 11.76 50.72 -9.66
N SER A 22 11.60 50.28 -8.41
CA SER A 22 11.73 48.87 -8.02
C SER A 22 10.38 48.13 -8.08
N ILE A 23 9.49 48.52 -8.98
CA ILE A 23 8.38 47.68 -9.40
C ILE A 23 9.04 46.50 -10.11
N ALA A 24 8.96 45.31 -9.52
CA ALA A 24 9.49 44.09 -10.10
C ALA A 24 8.99 43.96 -11.55
N GLN A 25 9.88 44.21 -12.50
CA GLN A 25 9.56 44.24 -13.92
C GLN A 25 9.43 42.79 -14.39
N ALA A 26 8.27 42.20 -14.09
CA ALA A 26 7.93 40.86 -14.53
C ALA A 26 7.43 40.96 -15.98
N GLN A 27 8.21 40.41 -16.90
CA GLN A 27 7.77 40.17 -18.26
C GLN A 27 7.17 38.77 -18.34
N ILE A 28 5.98 38.66 -18.92
CA ILE A 28 5.36 37.36 -19.19
C ILE A 28 6.18 36.72 -20.31
N ASN A 29 7.00 35.73 -19.95
CA ASN A 29 7.80 34.96 -20.92
C ASN A 29 6.98 33.85 -21.56
N ASP A 30 6.14 33.16 -20.78
CA ASP A 30 5.34 32.02 -21.20
C ASP A 30 3.92 32.05 -20.59
N ASN A 31 2.95 31.51 -21.33
CA ASN A 31 1.60 31.30 -20.82
C ASN A 31 1.57 30.09 -19.87
N ALA A 32 0.85 30.21 -18.76
CA ALA A 32 0.67 29.11 -17.83
C ALA A 32 -0.19 28.00 -18.45
N GLU A 33 0.35 26.80 -18.56
CA GLU A 33 -0.38 25.63 -19.03
C GLU A 33 -1.04 24.91 -17.85
N PRO A 34 -2.33 24.54 -17.94
CA PRO A 34 -2.99 23.75 -16.91
C PRO A 34 -2.38 22.34 -16.84
N PRO A 35 -2.22 21.77 -15.63
CA PRO A 35 -1.66 20.44 -15.48
C PRO A 35 -2.54 19.38 -16.15
N GLN A 36 -1.97 18.66 -17.11
CA GLN A 36 -2.68 17.62 -17.88
C GLN A 36 -2.89 16.33 -17.09
N SER A 37 -2.19 16.17 -15.96
CA SER A 37 -2.30 14.99 -15.10
C SER A 37 -2.29 15.39 -13.63
N SER A 38 -2.91 14.55 -12.80
CA SER A 38 -2.93 14.75 -11.35
C SER A 38 -1.53 14.48 -10.81
N SER A 39 -0.93 15.48 -10.16
CA SER A 39 0.39 15.34 -9.51
C SER A 39 0.35 14.37 -8.31
N TRP A 40 -0.81 14.24 -7.69
CA TRP A 40 -1.08 13.30 -6.60
C TRP A 40 -2.60 13.01 -6.54
N PRO A 41 -3.03 11.82 -6.08
CA PRO A 41 -2.22 10.64 -5.77
C PRO A 41 -1.90 9.79 -7.01
N ASN A 42 -0.76 9.11 -6.97
CA ASN A 42 -0.34 8.14 -7.98
C ASN A 42 -1.21 6.88 -7.91
N ARG A 43 -2.35 6.90 -8.63
CA ARG A 43 -3.31 5.80 -8.70
C ARG A 43 -2.67 4.41 -8.91
N PRO A 44 -1.75 4.19 -9.88
CA PRO A 44 -1.16 2.86 -10.08
C PRO A 44 -0.30 2.41 -8.89
N LEU A 45 0.39 3.33 -8.23
CA LEU A 45 1.15 3.03 -7.02
C LEU A 45 0.23 2.57 -5.88
N LEU A 46 -0.90 3.25 -5.70
CA LEU A 46 -1.89 2.86 -4.69
C LEU A 46 -2.44 1.45 -4.97
N PHE A 47 -2.81 1.13 -6.21
CA PHE A 47 -3.27 -0.21 -6.56
C PHE A 47 -2.21 -1.28 -6.30
N LEU A 48 -0.95 -1.02 -6.64
CA LEU A 48 0.14 -1.95 -6.38
C LEU A 48 0.33 -2.20 -4.88
N LEU A 49 0.33 -1.13 -4.08
CA LEU A 49 0.45 -1.23 -2.63
C LEU A 49 -0.73 -1.97 -2.01
N SER A 50 -1.96 -1.70 -2.46
CA SER A 50 -3.15 -2.42 -2.00
C SER A 50 -3.10 -3.90 -2.35
N LEU A 51 -2.59 -4.25 -3.54
CA LEU A 51 -2.42 -5.65 -3.94
C LEU A 51 -1.45 -6.37 -3.02
N ILE A 52 -0.27 -5.79 -2.80
CA ILE A 52 0.77 -6.36 -1.91
C ILE A 52 0.24 -6.49 -0.48
N ALA A 53 -0.42 -5.44 0.04
CA ALA A 53 -0.99 -5.46 1.38
C ALA A 53 -2.08 -6.53 1.52
N GLY A 54 -2.98 -6.64 0.53
CA GLY A 54 -4.04 -7.65 0.51
C GLY A 54 -3.49 -9.08 0.50
N PHE A 55 -2.50 -9.36 -0.35
CA PHE A 55 -1.82 -10.65 -0.35
C PHE A 55 -1.10 -10.92 0.98
N GLY A 56 -0.39 -9.93 1.52
CA GLY A 56 0.28 -10.05 2.80
C GLY A 56 -0.67 -10.42 3.93
N VAL A 57 -1.80 -9.72 4.03
CA VAL A 57 -2.85 -10.02 5.02
C VAL A 57 -3.47 -11.39 4.78
N GLY A 58 -3.80 -11.74 3.53
CA GLY A 58 -4.39 -13.05 3.20
C GLY A 58 -3.47 -14.21 3.59
N ILE A 59 -2.19 -14.13 3.26
CA ILE A 59 -1.18 -15.13 3.65
C ILE A 59 -1.05 -15.19 5.17
N ALA A 60 -0.95 -14.03 5.84
CA ALA A 60 -0.84 -13.98 7.29
C ALA A 60 -2.04 -14.65 7.98
N VAL A 61 -3.26 -14.44 7.47
CA VAL A 61 -4.48 -15.08 8.00
C VAL A 61 -4.43 -16.60 7.83
N ILE A 62 -4.09 -17.09 6.64
CA ILE A 62 -4.01 -18.54 6.37
C ILE A 62 -2.97 -19.19 7.28
N VAL A 63 -1.77 -18.61 7.38
CA VAL A 63 -0.70 -19.15 8.23
C VAL A 63 -1.11 -19.13 9.69
N THR A 64 -1.71 -18.03 10.17
CA THR A 64 -2.19 -17.96 11.55
C THR A 64 -3.24 -19.02 11.83
N GLN A 65 -4.20 -19.20 10.93
CA GLN A 65 -5.20 -20.27 11.07
C GLN A 65 -4.55 -21.64 11.09
N ASP A 66 -3.57 -21.88 10.22
CA ASP A 66 -2.84 -23.14 10.13
C ASP A 66 -2.08 -23.46 11.43
N MET A 67 -1.45 -22.45 12.05
CA MET A 67 -0.77 -22.56 13.33
C MET A 67 -1.71 -22.81 14.52
N LEU A 68 -2.95 -22.32 14.44
CA LEU A 68 -3.95 -22.52 15.49
C LEU A 68 -4.62 -23.90 15.44
N VAL A 69 -4.61 -24.57 14.28
CA VAL A 69 -5.16 -25.92 14.13
C VAL A 69 -4.17 -26.93 14.70
N THR A 70 -4.51 -27.55 15.82
CA THR A 70 -3.73 -28.67 16.40
C THR A 70 -4.22 -30.01 15.84
N GLY A 71 -3.30 -30.92 15.54
CA GLY A 71 -3.61 -32.30 15.15
C GLY A 71 -2.70 -32.82 14.04
N MET A 72 -2.57 -34.15 13.97
CA MET A 72 -1.74 -34.84 12.99
C MET A 72 -2.47 -34.94 11.65
N ARG A 73 -1.80 -34.56 10.55
CA ARG A 73 -2.41 -34.41 9.22
C ARG A 73 -1.77 -35.30 8.16
N SER A 74 -0.61 -35.88 8.47
CA SER A 74 0.04 -36.89 7.63
C SER A 74 0.20 -38.21 8.38
N ILE A 75 0.31 -39.29 7.62
CA ILE A 75 0.60 -40.62 8.16
C ILE A 75 1.96 -40.61 8.87
N ASP A 76 2.96 -39.95 8.26
CA ASP A 76 4.30 -39.83 8.84
C ASP A 76 4.29 -39.11 10.20
N GLU A 77 3.47 -38.07 10.35
CA GLU A 77 3.31 -37.34 11.61
C GLU A 77 2.67 -38.23 12.68
N VAL A 78 1.64 -39.01 12.31
CA VAL A 78 0.99 -39.98 13.21
C VAL A 78 1.95 -41.06 13.68
N GLU A 79 2.68 -41.68 12.76
CA GLU A 79 3.62 -42.76 13.09
C GLU A 79 4.83 -42.25 13.88
N SER A 80 5.34 -41.06 13.54
CA SER A 80 6.50 -40.47 14.25
C SER A 80 6.16 -39.97 15.64
N GLU A 81 4.99 -39.36 15.85
CA GLU A 81 4.56 -38.89 17.18
C GLU A 81 4.11 -40.03 18.10
N LEU A 82 3.40 -41.03 17.57
CA LEU A 82 2.87 -42.14 18.37
C LEU A 82 3.83 -43.33 18.49
N GLY A 83 4.82 -43.44 17.60
CA GLY A 83 5.81 -44.52 17.58
C GLY A 83 5.22 -45.89 17.20
N VAL A 84 4.05 -45.92 16.57
CA VAL A 84 3.35 -47.14 16.14
C VAL A 84 2.94 -47.03 14.68
N PRO A 85 2.94 -48.15 13.92
CA PRO A 85 2.51 -48.13 12.52
C PRO A 85 1.00 -47.90 12.42
N LEU A 86 0.58 -47.11 11.43
CA LEU A 86 -0.82 -46.85 11.13
C LEU A 86 -1.44 -48.07 10.43
N ILE A 87 -2.34 -48.78 11.12
CA ILE A 87 -2.96 -50.00 10.61
C ILE A 87 -4.05 -49.70 9.57
N ALA A 88 -4.84 -48.64 9.79
CA ALA A 88 -5.91 -48.23 8.90
C ALA A 88 -6.28 -46.76 9.13
N ALA A 89 -6.67 -46.06 8.06
CA ALA A 89 -7.29 -44.74 8.13
C ALA A 89 -8.75 -44.86 7.66
N ILE A 90 -9.70 -44.47 8.51
CA ILE A 90 -11.13 -44.53 8.20
C ILE A 90 -11.56 -43.14 7.74
N PRO A 91 -12.02 -42.98 6.48
CA PRO A 91 -12.44 -41.67 5.98
C PRO A 91 -13.73 -41.22 6.68
N ASN A 92 -13.77 -39.96 7.11
CA ASN A 92 -14.99 -39.36 7.63
C ASN A 92 -15.88 -38.89 6.45
N ILE A 93 -16.87 -39.71 6.12
CA ILE A 93 -17.84 -39.50 5.05
C ILE A 93 -19.17 -38.97 5.63
N ARG A 94 -19.82 -38.04 4.93
CA ARG A 94 -21.10 -37.43 5.35
C ARG A 94 -22.35 -38.18 4.89
N GLN A 95 -22.22 -39.36 4.28
CA GLN A 95 -23.37 -40.13 3.80
C GLN A 95 -23.88 -41.09 4.88
N ASP A 96 -25.20 -41.23 4.96
CA ASP A 96 -25.88 -42.01 6.00
C ASP A 96 -25.59 -43.52 5.94
N HIS A 97 -25.25 -44.07 4.77
CA HIS A 97 -24.93 -45.49 4.61
C HIS A 97 -23.62 -45.70 3.83
N PRO A 98 -22.60 -46.34 4.44
CA PRO A 98 -21.30 -46.61 3.80
C PRO A 98 -21.39 -47.48 2.54
N ALA A 99 -22.43 -48.33 2.45
CA ALA A 99 -22.64 -49.22 1.32
C ALA A 99 -22.99 -48.47 0.03
N ASP A 100 -23.66 -47.32 0.14
CA ASP A 100 -24.10 -46.55 -1.03
C ASP A 100 -22.90 -45.98 -1.81
N ILE A 101 -21.79 -45.68 -1.11
CA ILE A 101 -20.55 -45.16 -1.73
C ILE A 101 -19.87 -46.22 -2.61
N VAL A 102 -19.90 -47.48 -2.19
CA VAL A 102 -19.29 -48.59 -2.92
C VAL A 102 -20.07 -48.88 -4.21
N VAL A 103 -21.39 -48.63 -4.19
CA VAL A 103 -22.26 -48.73 -5.37
C VAL A 103 -22.02 -47.58 -6.34
N ASP A 104 -21.88 -46.35 -5.83
CA ASP A 104 -21.71 -45.14 -6.65
C ASP A 104 -20.30 -44.97 -7.23
N LYS A 105 -19.26 -45.41 -6.51
CA LYS A 105 -17.85 -45.33 -6.94
C LYS A 105 -17.11 -46.64 -6.60
N PRO A 106 -17.30 -47.70 -7.41
CA PRO A 106 -16.77 -49.03 -7.11
C PRO A 106 -15.24 -49.14 -7.21
N THR A 107 -14.57 -48.16 -7.84
CA THR A 107 -13.11 -48.12 -7.99
C THR A 107 -12.63 -46.70 -7.72
N SER A 108 -12.29 -46.39 -6.47
CA SER A 108 -11.54 -45.19 -6.13
C SER A 108 -10.58 -45.46 -4.99
#